data_AF-A0A212CCB4-F1
#
_entry.id   AF-A0A212CCB4-F1
#
_cell.length_a   1.000
_cell.length_b   1.000
_cell.length_c   1.000
_cell.angle_alpha   90.00
_cell.angle_beta   90.00
_cell.angle_gamma   90.00
#
_symmetry.space_group_name_H-M   'P 1'
#
loop_
_entity.id
_entity.type
_entity.pdbx_description
1 polymer ?
#
loop_
_entity_poly.entity_id
_entity_poly.type
_entity_poly.pdbx_seq_one_letter_code
_entity_poly.pdbx_strand_id
1 'polypeptide(L)'
;AAWLLKAVTCIDLTTLSGDDTASNIQRLCYKAKYPIREDLLKALNMHDKGITTAAVCVYPARVCDAVKALKAAGCDIPVASVATGFPAGQTHLKTRLEEIRLAVEDGATEIDVVINRTLVLTGQWK
;
A
#
# COMPACT_ATOMS: atom_id res chain seq x y z
N ALA A 1 -23.73 -8.12 5.25
CA ALA A 1 -22.46 -7.61 5.83
C ALA A 1 -21.23 -8.42 5.43
N ALA A 2 -21.32 -9.76 5.28
CA ALA A 2 -20.16 -10.60 4.97
C ALA A 2 -19.31 -10.13 3.76
N TRP A 3 -19.95 -9.71 2.66
CA TRP A 3 -19.25 -9.20 1.47
C TRP A 3 -18.52 -7.87 1.71
N LEU A 4 -19.05 -6.99 2.57
CA LEU A 4 -18.36 -5.75 2.96
C LEU A 4 -17.10 -6.05 3.77
N LEU A 5 -17.19 -6.97 4.74
CA LEU A 5 -16.03 -7.44 5.50
C LEU A 5 -15.00 -8.12 4.60
N LYS A 6 -15.46 -8.90 3.62
CA LYS A 6 -14.56 -9.50 2.64
C LYS A 6 -13.86 -8.45 1.77
N ALA A 7 -14.58 -7.42 1.33
CA ALA A 7 -14.00 -6.33 0.56
C ALA A 7 -12.87 -5.63 1.32
N VAL A 8 -13.02 -5.42 2.64
CA VAL A 8 -11.95 -4.86 3.49
C VAL A 8 -10.65 -5.68 3.41
N THR A 9 -10.75 -7.02 3.40
CA THR A 9 -9.58 -7.91 3.26
C THR A 9 -8.93 -7.90 1.88
N CYS A 10 -9.48 -7.13 0.94
CA CYS A 10 -8.97 -6.96 -0.42
C CYS A 10 -8.57 -5.50 -0.71
N ILE A 11 -8.50 -4.64 0.33
CA ILE A 11 -8.11 -3.24 0.20
C ILE A 11 -6.60 -3.10 0.40
N ASP A 12 -5.97 -2.35 -0.49
CA ASP A 12 -4.66 -1.75 -0.23
C ASP A 12 -4.90 -0.36 0.36
N LEU A 13 -4.69 -0.24 1.66
CA LEU A 13 -5.02 0.99 2.36
C LEU A 13 -3.96 2.05 2.02
N THR A 14 -4.35 2.99 1.18
CA THR A 14 -3.41 3.85 0.46
C THR A 14 -3.37 5.26 1.05
N THR A 15 -2.17 5.84 1.16
CA THR A 15 -1.96 7.29 1.20
C THR A 15 -0.84 7.66 0.24
N LEU A 16 -1.11 8.65 -0.61
CA LEU A 16 -0.17 9.18 -1.59
C LEU A 16 -0.23 10.71 -1.56
N SER A 17 -0.20 11.27 -0.34
CA SER A 17 -0.21 12.72 -0.14
C SER A 17 1.21 13.27 -0.17
N GLY A 18 1.37 14.46 -0.76
CA GLY A 18 2.68 15.14 -0.83
C GLY A 18 3.21 15.59 0.53
N ASP A 19 2.35 15.66 1.54
CA ASP A 19 2.66 16.06 2.92
C ASP A 19 2.68 14.86 3.89
N ASP A 20 2.76 13.63 3.39
CA ASP A 20 2.81 12.46 4.25
C ASP A 20 4.06 12.46 5.15
N THR A 21 3.81 12.28 6.46
CA THR A 21 4.81 12.20 7.53
C THR A 21 4.79 10.82 8.16
N ALA A 22 5.87 10.44 8.86
CA ALA A 22 5.94 9.18 9.60
C ALA A 22 4.73 8.96 10.54
N SER A 23 4.22 10.03 11.19
CA SER A 23 3.04 9.96 12.05
C SER A 23 1.76 9.60 11.28
N ASN A 24 1.57 10.19 10.10
CA ASN A 24 0.44 9.83 9.24
C ASN A 24 0.53 8.38 8.75
N ILE A 25 1.74 7.91 8.39
CA ILE A 25 1.97 6.53 7.97
C ILE A 25 1.73 5.54 9.12
N GLN A 26 2.15 5.86 10.35
CA GLN A 26 1.83 5.04 11.52
C GLN A 26 0.32 4.91 11.74
N ARG A 27 -0.43 6.01 11.61
CA ARG A 27 -1.89 6.00 11.72
C ARG A 27 -2.55 5.17 10.62
N LEU A 28 -2.03 5.25 9.38
CA LEU A 28 -2.47 4.42 8.27
C LEU A 28 -2.27 2.93 8.57
N CYS A 29 -1.08 2.54 9.05
CA CYS A 29 -0.75 1.16 9.41
C CYS A 29 -1.63 0.64 10.56
N TYR A 30 -1.90 1.48 11.56
CA TYR A 30 -2.83 1.13 12.64
C TYR A 30 -4.25 0.88 12.09
N LYS A 31 -4.72 1.71 11.17
CA LYS A 31 -6.03 1.54 10.51
C LYS A 31 -6.06 0.31 9.60
N ALA A 32 -4.95 -0.03 8.95
CA ALA A 32 -4.82 -1.25 8.15
C ALA A 32 -4.98 -2.52 9.02
N LYS A 33 -4.38 -2.50 10.22
CA LYS A 33 -4.53 -3.57 11.21
C LYS A 33 -5.93 -3.62 11.85
N TYR A 34 -6.54 -2.47 12.09
CA TYR A 34 -7.86 -2.34 12.73
C TYR A 34 -8.85 -1.57 11.84
N PRO A 35 -9.24 -2.12 10.67
CA PRO A 35 -10.01 -1.38 9.68
C PRO A 35 -11.47 -1.18 10.06
N ILE A 36 -11.99 -2.01 10.98
CA ILE A 36 -13.38 -1.97 11.46
C ILE A 36 -13.35 -1.88 12.98
N ARG A 37 -14.24 -1.05 13.55
CA ARG A 37 -14.37 -0.94 15.00
C ARG A 37 -14.82 -2.26 15.62
N GLU A 38 -14.25 -2.55 16.78
CA GLU A 38 -14.46 -3.80 17.51
C GLU A 38 -15.93 -4.05 17.89
N ASP A 39 -16.69 -3.01 18.25
CA ASP A 39 -18.11 -3.12 18.59
C ASP A 39 -18.96 -3.59 17.40
N LEU A 40 -18.63 -3.12 16.20
CA LEU A 40 -19.28 -3.56 14.96
C LEU A 40 -18.92 -5.02 14.62
N LEU A 41 -17.66 -5.42 14.82
CA LEU A 41 -17.25 -6.80 14.61
C LEU A 41 -17.94 -7.76 15.59
N LYS A 42 -18.12 -7.36 16.86
CA LYS A 42 -18.88 -8.13 17.85
C LYS A 42 -20.35 -8.26 17.46
N ALA A 43 -20.99 -7.17 17.07
CA ALA A 43 -22.39 -7.18 16.62
C ALA A 43 -22.63 -8.09 15.39
N LEU A 44 -21.58 -8.31 14.58
CA LEU A 44 -21.61 -9.19 13.42
C LEU A 44 -21.09 -10.61 13.69
N ASN A 45 -20.69 -10.94 14.92
CA ASN A 45 -20.02 -12.20 15.28
C ASN A 45 -18.74 -12.50 14.48
N MET A 46 -17.91 -11.47 14.26
CA MET A 46 -16.70 -11.52 13.43
C MET A 46 -15.42 -11.01 14.15
N HIS A 47 -15.50 -10.76 15.46
CA HIS A 47 -14.40 -10.19 16.26
C HIS A 47 -13.16 -11.11 16.36
N ASP A 48 -13.33 -12.42 16.22
CA ASP A 48 -12.28 -13.43 16.26
C ASP A 48 -11.63 -13.69 14.89
N LYS A 49 -12.11 -13.05 13.82
CA LYS A 49 -11.70 -13.37 12.44
C LYS A 49 -10.43 -12.65 11.97
N GLY A 50 -9.84 -11.79 12.81
CA GLY A 50 -8.59 -11.11 12.48
C GLY A 50 -8.66 -10.29 11.19
N ILE A 51 -9.76 -9.58 10.96
CA ILE A 51 -9.97 -8.82 9.72
C ILE A 51 -8.99 -7.64 9.68
N THR A 52 -8.06 -7.70 8.74
CA THR A 52 -7.15 -6.61 8.36
C THR A 52 -7.41 -6.19 6.91
N THR A 53 -6.77 -5.11 6.46
CA THR A 53 -6.63 -4.84 5.02
C THR A 53 -5.65 -5.81 4.37
N ALA A 54 -5.62 -5.84 3.03
CA ALA A 54 -4.72 -6.71 2.27
C ALA A 54 -3.28 -6.20 2.32
N ALA A 55 -3.09 -4.91 2.05
CA ALA A 55 -1.79 -4.24 2.11
C ALA A 55 -1.93 -2.80 2.63
N VAL A 56 -0.79 -2.13 2.75
CA VAL A 56 -0.67 -0.67 2.86
C VAL A 56 0.10 -0.16 1.66
N CYS A 57 -0.40 0.85 0.94
CA CYS A 57 0.29 1.44 -0.21
C CYS A 57 0.72 2.89 0.09
N VAL A 58 2.00 3.19 -0.15
CA VAL A 58 2.63 4.49 0.17
C VAL A 58 3.63 4.93 -0.91
N TYR A 59 4.05 6.20 -0.87
CA TYR A 59 5.20 6.65 -1.65
C TYR A 59 6.50 5.94 -1.24
N PRO A 60 7.50 5.79 -2.16
CA PRO A 60 8.76 5.10 -1.88
C PRO A 60 9.46 5.64 -0.62
N ALA A 61 9.49 6.97 -0.47
CA ALA A 61 10.10 7.64 0.67
C ALA A 61 9.47 7.31 2.04
N ARG A 62 8.33 6.61 2.06
CA ARG A 62 7.56 6.25 3.25
C ARG A 62 7.50 4.74 3.49
N VAL A 63 8.10 3.92 2.62
CA VAL A 63 8.11 2.44 2.77
C VAL A 63 8.75 2.03 4.09
N CYS A 64 9.96 2.54 4.37
CA CYS A 64 10.65 2.29 5.64
C CYS A 64 9.80 2.64 6.87
N ASP A 65 9.03 3.73 6.81
CA ASP A 65 8.15 4.15 7.91
C ASP A 65 6.99 3.15 8.10
N ALA A 66 6.36 2.71 7.01
CA ALA A 66 5.27 1.74 7.02
C ALA A 66 5.72 0.36 7.53
N VAL A 67 6.84 -0.16 7.02
CA VAL A 67 7.43 -1.44 7.46
C VAL A 67 7.72 -1.42 8.96
N LYS A 68 8.36 -0.35 9.45
CA LYS A 68 8.64 -0.19 10.89
C LYS A 68 7.36 -0.13 11.72
N ALA A 69 6.34 0.61 11.26
CA ALA A 69 5.09 0.75 11.98
C ALA A 69 4.31 -0.58 12.08
N LEU A 70 4.22 -1.34 10.99
CA LEU A 70 3.54 -2.64 10.97
C LEU A 70 4.27 -3.68 11.83
N LYS A 71 5.61 -3.72 11.74
CA LYS A 71 6.43 -4.58 12.60
C LYS A 71 6.28 -4.24 14.08
N ALA A 72 6.31 -2.95 14.43
CA ALA A 72 6.10 -2.50 15.82
C ALA A 72 4.69 -2.84 16.33
N ALA A 73 3.70 -2.88 15.44
CA ALA A 73 2.36 -3.34 15.74
C ALA A 73 2.24 -4.87 15.82
N GLY A 74 3.29 -5.65 15.53
CA GLY A 74 3.23 -7.11 15.47
C GLY A 74 2.26 -7.60 14.39
N CYS A 75 2.33 -7.02 13.20
CA CYS A 75 1.44 -7.27 12.08
C CYS A 75 2.23 -7.53 10.79
N ASP A 76 1.83 -8.53 10.02
CA ASP A 76 2.52 -8.97 8.80
C ASP A 76 1.79 -8.50 7.51
N ILE A 77 1.02 -7.40 7.59
CA ILE A 77 0.40 -6.80 6.39
C ILE A 77 1.53 -6.37 5.43
N PRO A 78 1.50 -6.75 4.14
CA PRO A 78 2.48 -6.33 3.15
C PRO A 78 2.46 -4.82 2.91
N VAL A 79 3.62 -4.28 2.55
CA VAL A 79 3.77 -2.88 2.14
C VAL A 79 3.94 -2.84 0.63
N ALA A 80 2.98 -2.23 -0.04
CA ALA A 80 3.06 -1.83 -1.42
C ALA A 80 3.65 -0.42 -1.54
N SER A 81 4.32 -0.15 -2.66
CA SER A 81 4.73 1.21 -3.00
C SER A 81 4.45 1.55 -4.44
N VAL A 82 3.88 2.74 -4.68
CA VAL A 82 3.92 3.31 -6.03
C VAL A 82 5.35 3.64 -6.39
N ALA A 83 5.76 3.34 -7.61
CA ALA A 83 7.09 3.69 -8.08
C ALA A 83 7.04 4.11 -9.55
N THR A 84 8.23 4.30 -10.12
CA THR A 84 8.45 4.45 -11.56
C THR A 84 7.93 5.77 -12.15
N GLY A 85 8.14 6.86 -11.44
CA GLY A 85 7.71 8.21 -11.85
C GLY A 85 6.21 8.45 -11.66
N PHE A 86 5.60 7.79 -10.66
CA PHE A 86 4.20 8.02 -10.29
C PHE A 86 3.94 9.53 -10.03
N PRO A 87 2.79 10.08 -10.48
CA PRO A 87 1.70 9.42 -11.21
C PRO A 87 1.88 9.43 -12.74
N ALA A 88 2.90 10.11 -13.26
CA ALA A 88 3.04 10.39 -14.68
C ALA A 88 3.61 9.20 -15.48
N GLY A 89 4.53 8.45 -14.90
CA GLY A 89 5.25 7.35 -15.55
C GLY A 89 6.16 7.80 -16.70
N GLN A 90 6.54 9.08 -16.76
CA GLN A 90 7.28 9.71 -17.86
C GLN A 90 8.79 9.85 -17.61
N THR A 91 9.32 9.22 -16.57
CA THR A 91 10.75 9.20 -16.29
C THR A 91 11.48 8.15 -17.14
N HIS A 92 12.79 8.31 -17.34
CA HIS A 92 13.59 7.35 -18.10
C HIS A 92 13.56 5.96 -17.45
N LEU A 93 13.61 4.90 -18.26
CA LEU A 93 13.58 3.51 -17.78
C LEU A 93 14.63 3.24 -16.70
N LYS A 94 15.85 3.78 -16.84
CA LYS A 94 16.92 3.62 -15.84
C LYS A 94 16.50 4.17 -14.48
N THR A 95 15.90 5.36 -14.43
CA THR A 95 15.39 5.97 -13.19
C THR A 95 14.26 5.14 -12.60
N ARG A 96 13.33 4.66 -13.44
CA ARG A 96 12.21 3.82 -13.01
C ARG A 96 12.69 2.51 -12.37
N LEU A 97 13.66 1.85 -12.98
CA LEU A 97 14.26 0.63 -12.42
C LEU A 97 14.95 0.90 -11.08
N GLU A 98 15.58 2.07 -10.93
CA GLU A 98 16.24 2.43 -9.68
C GLU A 98 15.26 2.72 -8.55
N GLU A 99 14.17 3.45 -8.84
CA GLU A 99 13.08 3.66 -7.87
C GLU A 99 12.51 2.33 -7.36
N ILE A 100 12.38 1.32 -8.24
CA ILE A 100 11.93 -0.03 -7.83
C ILE A 100 12.96 -0.67 -6.88
N ARG A 101 14.25 -0.64 -7.22
CA ARG A 101 15.30 -1.24 -6.37
C ARG A 101 15.30 -0.64 -4.98
N LEU A 102 15.26 0.69 -4.89
CA LEU A 102 15.25 1.41 -3.63
C LEU A 102 14.00 1.08 -2.79
N ALA A 103 12.81 1.04 -3.41
CA ALA A 103 11.58 0.69 -2.71
C ALA A 103 11.62 -0.75 -2.16
N VAL A 104 12.19 -1.70 -2.92
CA VAL A 104 12.38 -3.09 -2.47
C VAL A 104 13.42 -3.17 -1.35
N GLU A 105 14.53 -2.43 -1.45
CA GLU A 105 15.55 -2.32 -0.39
C GLU A 105 14.98 -1.74 0.92
N ASP A 106 14.06 -0.77 0.81
CA ASP A 106 13.32 -0.19 1.93
C ASP A 106 12.27 -1.16 2.54
N GLY A 107 11.99 -2.28 1.86
CA GLY A 107 11.16 -3.37 2.38
C GLY A 107 9.77 -3.48 1.75
N ALA A 108 9.48 -2.82 0.63
CA ALA A 108 8.24 -3.03 -0.10
C ALA A 108 8.20 -4.46 -0.67
N THR A 109 7.07 -5.15 -0.47
CA THR A 109 6.81 -6.50 -1.00
C THR A 109 6.06 -6.45 -2.33
N GLU A 110 5.44 -5.31 -2.63
CA GLU A 110 4.66 -5.06 -3.84
C GLU A 110 5.04 -3.70 -4.43
N ILE A 111 5.09 -3.61 -5.75
CA ILE A 111 5.47 -2.38 -6.46
C ILE A 111 4.44 -2.06 -7.54
N ASP A 112 3.75 -0.94 -7.36
CA ASP A 112 2.73 -0.44 -8.27
C ASP A 112 3.37 0.47 -9.32
N VAL A 113 3.47 -0.04 -10.54
CA VAL A 113 4.12 0.63 -11.67
C VAL A 113 3.08 1.31 -12.56
N VAL A 114 3.31 2.58 -12.89
CA VAL A 114 2.54 3.24 -13.95
C VAL A 114 3.11 2.83 -15.30
N ILE A 115 2.33 2.13 -16.12
CA ILE A 115 2.72 1.76 -17.49
C ILE A 115 2.95 3.01 -18.35
N ASN A 116 3.79 2.89 -19.39
CA ASN A 116 3.93 3.98 -20.36
C ASN A 116 2.66 4.06 -21.23
N ARG A 117 1.76 4.97 -20.86
CA ARG A 117 0.47 5.15 -21.53
C ARG A 117 0.63 5.55 -23.01
N THR A 118 1.69 6.29 -23.37
CA THR A 118 1.94 6.67 -24.76
C THR A 118 2.23 5.45 -25.62
N LEU A 119 3.02 4.49 -25.12
CA LEU A 119 3.28 3.23 -25.83
C LEU A 119 1.98 2.42 -25.98
N VAL A 120 1.17 2.32 -24.92
CA VAL A 120 -0.15 1.66 -24.97
C VAL A 120 -1.07 2.28 -26.02
N LEU A 121 -1.21 3.61 -26.00
CA LEU A 121 -2.10 4.35 -26.91
C LEU A 121 -1.64 4.29 -28.36
N THR A 122 -0.35 4.06 -28.61
CA THR A 122 0.21 3.92 -29.96
C THR A 122 0.40 2.46 -30.39
N GLY A 123 -0.09 1.50 -29.59
CA GLY A 123 -0.02 0.07 -29.91
C GLY A 123 1.38 -0.56 -29.82
N GLN A 124 2.31 0.10 -29.13
CA GLN A 124 3.69 -0.37 -28.95
C GLN A 124 3.80 -1.26 -27.69
N TRP A 125 3.51 -2.55 -27.86
CA TRP A 125 3.46 -3.54 -26.76
C TRP A 125 4.77 -4.29 -26.49
N LYS A 126 5.78 -4.12 -27.34
CA LYS A 126 7.11 -4.74 -27.23
C LYS A 126 8.13 -3.68 -26.80
#